data_AF-A0A949R1X6-F1
#
_entry.id   AF-A0A949R1X6-F1
#
_cell.length_a   1.000
_cell.length_b   1.000
_cell.length_c   1.000
_cell.angle_alpha   90.00
_cell.angle_beta   90.00
_cell.angle_gamma   90.00
#
_symmetry.space_group_name_H-M   'P 1'
#
loop_
_entity.id
_entity.type
_entity.pdbx_description
1 polymer ?
#
loop_
_entity_poly.entity_id
_entity_poly.type
_entity_poly.pdbx_seq_one_letter_code
_entity_poly.pdbx_strand_id
1 'polypeptide(L)'
;MQHESMVHALKEIRRILKPGGILIDLRPVEENWSVETFAAAGCQVAGRLEDMPIGKADDQAAFKAMNEAESLGLFSKEKDGEFGFFYVWDTPSEMKAFIEKEWEDFEKMDDSLYQKVSALWASANADARVRVRVKMWIAAWRAN
;
A
#
# COMPACT_ATOMS: atom_id res chain seq x y z
N MET A 1 -6.29 -6.28 -16.62
CA MET A 1 -5.67 -7.58 -16.96
C MET A 1 -6.58 -8.72 -16.52
N GLN A 2 -6.70 -9.80 -17.29
CA GLN A 2 -7.62 -10.92 -17.01
C GLN A 2 -7.14 -11.73 -15.79
N HIS A 3 -8.05 -11.96 -14.84
CA HIS A 3 -7.79 -12.60 -13.54
C HIS A 3 -7.21 -14.03 -13.65
N GLU A 4 -7.39 -14.72 -14.78
CA GLU A 4 -6.82 -16.04 -15.05
C GLU A 4 -5.28 -16.04 -14.97
N SER A 5 -4.63 -14.90 -15.23
CA SER A 5 -3.17 -14.76 -15.20
C SER A 5 -2.56 -14.93 -13.80
N MET A 6 -3.22 -14.41 -12.76
CA MET A 6 -2.67 -14.43 -11.40
C MET A 6 -2.83 -15.78 -10.70
N VAL A 7 -4.00 -16.43 -10.86
CA VAL A 7 -4.19 -17.80 -10.35
C VAL A 7 -3.25 -18.78 -11.06
N HIS A 8 -3.00 -18.58 -12.36
CA HIS A 8 -1.99 -19.34 -13.09
C HIS A 8 -0.59 -19.16 -12.48
N ALA A 9 -0.18 -17.92 -12.15
CA ALA A 9 1.09 -17.68 -11.47
C ALA A 9 1.16 -18.37 -10.09
N LEU A 10 0.08 -18.37 -9.32
CA LEU A 10 0.00 -19.07 -8.03
C LEU A 10 0.15 -20.59 -8.18
N LYS A 11 -0.42 -21.18 -9.24
CA LYS A 11 -0.22 -22.60 -9.58
C LYS A 11 1.25 -22.89 -9.90
N GLU A 12 1.92 -22.03 -10.66
CA GLU A 12 3.34 -22.19 -10.97
C GLU A 12 4.23 -22.03 -9.73
N ILE A 13 3.95 -21.06 -8.86
CA ILE A 13 4.62 -20.91 -7.56
C ILE A 13 4.45 -22.18 -6.73
N ARG A 14 3.22 -22.70 -6.63
CA ARG A 14 2.92 -23.93 -5.89
C ARG A 14 3.69 -25.14 -6.43
N ARG A 15 3.86 -25.25 -7.75
CA ARG A 15 4.61 -26.32 -8.40
C ARG A 15 6.10 -26.29 -8.05
N ILE A 16 6.67 -25.10 -7.84
CA ILE A 16 8.10 -24.91 -7.56
C ILE A 16 8.42 -25.02 -6.07
N LEU A 17 7.48 -24.62 -5.20
CA LEU A 17 7.66 -24.73 -3.76
C LEU A 17 7.74 -26.19 -3.31
N LYS A 18 8.72 -26.49 -2.45
CA LYS A 18 8.79 -27.77 -1.74
C LYS A 18 7.53 -27.95 -0.87
N PRO A 19 7.11 -29.19 -0.57
CA PRO A 19 6.04 -29.45 0.38
C PRO A 19 6.26 -28.70 1.70
N GLY A 20 5.23 -27.99 2.17
CA GLY A 20 5.32 -27.16 3.38
C GLY A 20 6.09 -25.85 3.21
N GLY A 21 6.54 -25.49 2.01
CA GLY A 21 7.13 -24.19 1.70
C GLY A 21 6.14 -23.05 1.93
N ILE A 22 6.65 -21.82 2.10
CA ILE A 22 5.85 -20.65 2.43
C ILE A 22 5.85 -19.65 1.28
N LEU A 23 4.66 -19.23 0.86
CA LEU A 23 4.45 -18.05 0.04
C LEU A 23 4.14 -16.86 0.96
N ILE A 24 4.89 -15.77 0.79
CA ILE A 24 4.60 -14.49 1.44
C ILE A 24 3.88 -13.61 0.43
N ASP A 25 2.62 -13.31 0.73
CA ASP A 25 1.82 -12.30 0.03
C ASP A 25 2.07 -10.97 0.74
N LEU A 26 2.69 -10.00 0.05
CA LEU A 26 3.02 -8.68 0.58
C LEU A 26 2.72 -7.64 -0.49
N ARG A 27 1.80 -6.72 -0.21
CA ARG A 27 1.36 -5.73 -1.18
C ARG A 27 0.77 -4.48 -0.51
N PRO A 28 0.89 -3.30 -1.12
CA PRO A 28 0.08 -2.16 -0.72
C PRO A 28 -1.39 -2.46 -0.99
N VAL A 29 -2.27 -1.87 -0.18
CA VAL A 29 -3.73 -1.89 -0.39
C VAL A 29 -4.18 -0.46 -0.61
N GLU A 30 -4.81 -0.22 -1.75
CA GLU A 30 -5.40 1.03 -2.25
C GLU A 30 -6.62 1.44 -1.43
N GLU A 31 -6.35 1.77 -0.16
CA GLU A 31 -7.34 2.16 0.80
C GLU A 31 -6.74 3.12 1.83
N ASN A 32 -7.30 4.33 1.91
CA ASN A 32 -7.13 5.25 3.03
C ASN A 32 -5.67 5.71 3.29
N TRP A 33 -4.87 5.93 2.24
CA TRP A 33 -3.50 6.42 2.41
C TRP A 33 -3.50 7.85 2.95
N SER A 34 -3.04 8.05 4.19
CA SER A 34 -3.03 9.36 4.84
C SER A 34 -1.78 10.16 4.50
N VAL A 35 -1.98 11.46 4.29
CA VAL A 35 -0.90 12.46 4.28
C VAL A 35 -0.83 13.09 5.67
N GLU A 36 0.36 13.09 6.26
CA GLU A 36 0.57 13.45 7.66
C GLU A 36 1.76 14.39 7.82
N THR A 37 1.64 15.35 8.72
CA THR A 37 2.77 16.16 9.23
C THR A 37 3.13 15.63 10.60
N PHE A 38 4.41 15.34 10.85
CA PHE A 38 4.86 14.79 12.14
C PHE A 38 6.14 15.45 12.64
N ALA A 39 6.25 15.55 13.96
CA ALA A 39 7.38 16.08 14.71
C ALA A 39 7.51 15.32 16.03
N ALA A 40 8.54 15.60 16.84
CA ALA A 40 8.68 14.98 18.16
C ALA A 40 7.47 15.21 19.07
N ALA A 41 6.79 16.35 18.92
CA ALA A 41 5.61 16.72 19.70
C ALA A 41 4.33 15.97 19.30
N GLY A 42 4.30 15.30 18.14
CA GLY A 42 3.14 14.54 17.69
C GLY A 42 2.99 14.47 16.18
N CYS A 43 1.85 13.93 15.76
CA CYS A 43 1.50 13.73 14.35
C CYS A 43 0.09 14.27 14.09
N GLN A 44 -0.07 14.97 12.97
CA GLN A 44 -1.34 15.51 12.52
C GLN A 44 -1.64 14.99 11.11
N VAL A 45 -2.87 14.52 10.90
CA VAL A 45 -3.34 14.03 9.60
C VAL A 45 -3.86 15.23 8.81
N ALA A 46 -3.22 15.52 7.67
CA ALA A 46 -3.64 16.59 6.76
C ALA A 46 -4.85 16.18 5.90
N GLY A 47 -4.92 14.88 5.56
CA GLY A 47 -5.99 14.30 4.78
C GLY A 47 -5.59 12.94 4.22
N ARG A 48 -6.24 12.53 3.13
CA ARG A 48 -5.98 11.27 2.45
C ARG A 48 -5.77 11.52 0.98
N LEU A 49 -4.87 10.75 0.39
CA LEU A 49 -4.74 10.66 -1.05
C LEU A 49 -6.00 10.06 -1.66
N GLU A 50 -6.32 10.43 -2.90
CA GLU A 50 -7.45 9.84 -3.62
C GLU A 50 -7.19 8.37 -3.91
N ASP A 51 -8.20 7.52 -3.64
CA ASP A 51 -8.09 6.12 -3.97
C ASP A 51 -8.26 5.93 -5.49
N MET A 52 -7.34 5.21 -6.13
CA MET A 52 -7.47 4.93 -7.56
C MET A 52 -8.44 3.78 -7.84
N PRO A 53 -9.41 3.95 -8.77
CA PRO A 53 -10.31 2.86 -9.17
C PRO A 53 -9.59 1.61 -9.66
N ILE A 54 -8.48 1.77 -10.41
CA ILE A 54 -7.69 0.65 -10.92
C ILE A 54 -6.97 -0.07 -9.78
N GLY A 55 -6.33 0.66 -8.86
CA GLY A 55 -5.66 0.05 -7.71
C GLY A 55 -6.63 -0.73 -6.82
N LYS A 56 -7.84 -0.20 -6.59
CA LYS A 56 -8.91 -0.93 -5.89
C LYS A 56 -9.34 -2.20 -6.61
N ALA A 57 -9.46 -2.15 -7.93
CA ALA A 57 -9.81 -3.32 -8.73
C ALA A 57 -8.71 -4.39 -8.69
N ASP A 58 -7.44 -3.98 -8.76
CA ASP A 58 -6.29 -4.88 -8.64
C ASP A 58 -6.22 -5.51 -7.25
N ASP A 59 -6.57 -4.75 -6.21
CA ASP A 59 -6.67 -5.31 -4.86
C ASP A 59 -7.72 -6.38 -4.72
N GLN A 60 -8.93 -6.10 -5.22
CA GLN A 60 -10.01 -7.07 -5.23
C GLN A 60 -9.62 -8.32 -6.02
N ALA A 61 -8.96 -8.14 -7.17
CA ALA A 61 -8.47 -9.23 -8.00
C ALA A 61 -7.46 -10.11 -7.25
N ALA A 62 -6.50 -9.50 -6.55
CA ALA A 62 -5.46 -10.20 -5.80
C ALA A 62 -6.04 -10.99 -4.62
N PHE A 63 -6.92 -10.38 -3.82
CA PHE A 63 -7.60 -11.10 -2.75
C PHE A 63 -8.44 -12.26 -3.28
N LYS A 64 -9.14 -12.06 -4.40
CA LYS A 64 -9.91 -13.12 -5.05
C LYS A 64 -9.02 -14.27 -5.51
N ALA A 65 -7.87 -13.99 -6.14
CA ALA A 65 -6.96 -15.04 -6.61
C ALA A 65 -6.34 -15.86 -5.47
N MET A 66 -5.98 -15.21 -4.35
CA MET A 66 -5.49 -15.93 -3.17
C MET A 66 -6.57 -16.82 -2.54
N ASN A 67 -7.79 -16.32 -2.40
CA ASN A 67 -8.93 -17.10 -1.92
C ASN A 67 -9.26 -18.28 -2.84
N GLU A 68 -9.16 -18.08 -4.16
CA GLU A 68 -9.33 -19.16 -5.13
C GLU A 68 -8.23 -20.21 -5.00
N ALA A 69 -6.97 -19.80 -4.88
CA ALA A 69 -5.85 -20.71 -4.68
C ALA A 69 -5.98 -21.56 -3.39
N GLU A 70 -6.51 -20.98 -2.31
CA GLU A 70 -6.84 -21.69 -1.08
C GLU A 70 -7.98 -22.70 -1.30
N SER A 71 -9.07 -22.28 -1.97
CA SER A 71 -10.21 -23.16 -2.28
C SER A 71 -9.83 -24.36 -3.16
N LEU A 72 -8.84 -24.19 -4.03
CA LEU A 72 -8.24 -25.24 -4.87
C LEU A 72 -7.25 -26.13 -4.11
N GLY A 73 -7.03 -25.87 -2.82
CA GLY A 73 -6.10 -26.61 -1.97
C GLY A 73 -4.63 -26.40 -2.35
N LEU A 74 -4.29 -25.33 -3.08
CA LEU A 74 -2.90 -25.05 -3.43
C LEU A 74 -2.11 -24.60 -2.21
N PHE A 75 -2.72 -23.75 -1.40
CA PHE A 75 -2.14 -23.19 -0.18
C PHE A 75 -3.14 -23.22 0.97
N SER A 76 -2.64 -23.13 2.20
CA SER A 76 -3.43 -22.90 3.41
C SER A 76 -2.91 -21.64 4.10
N LYS A 77 -3.80 -20.70 4.45
CA LYS A 77 -3.39 -19.49 5.17
C LYS A 77 -2.96 -19.82 6.60
N GLU A 78 -1.79 -19.36 7.01
CA GLU A 78 -1.32 -19.56 8.39
C GLU A 78 -1.57 -18.33 9.27
N LYS A 79 -1.28 -17.15 8.73
CA LYS A 79 -1.45 -15.87 9.40
C LYS A 79 -1.50 -14.75 8.39
N ASP A 80 -2.18 -13.68 8.76
CA ASP A 80 -2.21 -12.43 8.02
C ASP A 80 -2.22 -11.22 8.97
N GLY A 81 -2.04 -10.04 8.39
CA GLY A 81 -2.13 -8.79 9.12
C GLY A 81 -1.92 -7.58 8.22
N GLU A 82 -2.04 -6.41 8.85
CA GLU A 82 -1.87 -5.11 8.20
C GLU A 82 -0.82 -4.28 8.95
N PHE A 83 -0.06 -3.48 8.22
CA PHE A 83 0.87 -2.52 8.82
C PHE A 83 1.01 -1.26 7.97
N GLY A 84 1.57 -0.19 8.57
CA GLY A 84 1.85 1.05 7.86
C GLY A 84 3.25 1.04 7.25
N PHE A 85 3.36 1.29 5.95
CA PHE A 85 4.61 1.69 5.29
C PHE A 85 4.62 3.21 5.13
N PHE A 86 5.76 3.86 5.36
CA PHE A 86 5.85 5.31 5.38
C PHE A 86 6.86 5.81 4.34
N TYR A 87 6.39 6.61 3.39
CA TYR A 87 7.25 7.50 2.63
C TYR A 87 7.41 8.81 3.40
N VAL A 88 8.64 9.29 3.58
CA VAL A 88 8.95 10.44 4.45
C VAL A 88 9.79 11.44 3.69
N TRP A 89 9.44 12.72 3.80
CA TRP A 89 10.17 13.84 3.20
C TRP A 89 10.37 14.96 4.20
N ASP A 90 11.36 15.82 3.95
CA ASP A 90 11.65 16.96 4.82
C ASP A 90 10.63 18.09 4.60
N THR A 91 10.16 18.26 3.36
CA THR A 91 9.23 19.33 3.01
C THR A 91 8.02 18.85 2.20
N PRO A 92 6.88 19.56 2.29
CA PRO A 92 5.74 19.35 1.39
C PRO A 92 6.12 19.42 -0.10
N SER A 93 7.04 20.33 -0.47
CA SER A 93 7.49 20.51 -1.85
C SER A 93 8.24 19.28 -2.38
N GLU A 94 9.10 18.67 -1.57
CA GLU A 94 9.79 17.41 -1.92
C GLU A 94 8.79 16.26 -2.10
N MET A 95 7.81 16.17 -1.20
CA MET A 95 6.75 15.17 -1.30
C MET A 95 5.95 15.34 -2.60
N LYS A 96 5.54 16.57 -2.94
CA LYS A 96 4.80 16.87 -4.18
C LYS A 96 5.62 16.49 -5.41
N ALA A 97 6.88 16.94 -5.48
CA ALA A 97 7.76 16.63 -6.60
C ALA A 97 8.01 15.12 -6.74
N PHE A 98 8.12 14.38 -5.63
CA PHE A 98 8.27 12.93 -5.67
C PHE A 98 7.01 12.23 -6.18
N ILE A 99 5.83 12.58 -5.66
CA ILE A 99 4.56 11.98 -6.09
C ILE A 99 4.34 12.25 -7.59
N GLU A 100 4.52 13.49 -8.04
CA GLU A 100 4.31 13.87 -9.44
C GLU A 100 5.26 13.16 -10.42
N LYS A 101 6.47 12.80 -9.96
CA LYS A 101 7.51 12.20 -10.81
C LYS A 101 7.52 10.68 -10.77
N GLU A 102 7.49 10.11 -9.57
CA GLU A 102 7.74 8.68 -9.36
C GLU A 102 6.45 7.87 -9.34
N TRP A 103 5.31 8.53 -9.12
CA TRP A 103 3.99 7.94 -9.24
C TRP A 103 3.35 8.50 -10.52
N GLU A 104 3.90 8.13 -11.68
CA GLU A 104 3.31 8.44 -12.99
C GLU A 104 1.89 7.86 -13.07
N ASP A 105 0.97 8.57 -13.76
CA ASP A 105 -0.48 8.29 -13.83
C ASP A 105 -1.26 8.41 -12.49
N PHE A 106 -0.66 9.04 -11.48
CA PHE A 106 -1.13 9.05 -10.09
C PHE A 106 -1.48 10.49 -9.64
N GLU A 107 -2.55 11.06 -10.19
CA GLU A 107 -3.15 12.31 -9.67
C GLU A 107 -3.90 12.05 -8.34
N LYS A 108 -3.15 11.69 -7.29
CA LYS A 108 -3.70 11.35 -5.98
C LYS A 108 -3.73 12.49 -4.98
N MET A 109 -2.95 13.54 -5.24
CA MET A 109 -2.83 14.68 -4.33
C MET A 109 -3.43 15.91 -4.96
N ASP A 110 -4.64 16.23 -4.54
CA ASP A 110 -5.30 17.46 -4.92
C ASP A 110 -4.60 18.70 -4.31
N ASP A 111 -4.78 19.86 -4.93
CA ASP A 111 -4.17 21.11 -4.46
C ASP A 111 -4.65 21.51 -3.05
N SER A 112 -5.88 21.18 -2.66
CA SER A 112 -6.42 21.48 -1.32
C SER A 112 -5.68 20.69 -0.24
N LEU A 113 -5.39 19.42 -0.49
CA LEU A 113 -4.59 18.56 0.37
C LEU A 113 -3.16 19.07 0.46
N TYR A 114 -2.57 19.48 -0.66
CA TYR A 114 -1.24 20.09 -0.68
C TYR A 114 -1.17 21.38 0.14
N GLN A 115 -2.17 22.26 0.03
CA GLN A 115 -2.23 23.48 0.83
C GLN A 115 -2.41 23.18 2.33
N LYS A 116 -3.23 22.18 2.68
CA LYS A 116 -3.43 21.76 4.07
C LYS A 116 -2.14 21.21 4.70
N VAL A 117 -1.45 20.29 4.04
CA VAL A 117 -0.19 19.73 4.56
C VAL A 117 0.89 20.82 4.67
N SER A 118 0.92 21.76 3.71
CA SER A 118 1.85 22.89 3.74
C SER A 118 1.58 23.83 4.91
N ALA A 119 0.31 24.13 5.19
CA ALA A 119 -0.08 24.95 6.33
C ALA A 119 0.22 24.27 7.68
N LEU A 120 -0.04 22.96 7.79
CA LEU A 120 0.30 22.18 8.98
C LEU A 120 1.82 22.11 9.20
N TRP A 121 2.59 21.90 8.14
CA TRP A 121 4.05 21.91 8.22
C TRP A 121 4.61 23.28 8.61
N ALA A 122 4.11 24.36 8.01
CA ALA A 122 4.56 25.73 8.31
C ALA A 122 4.21 26.20 9.74
N SER A 123 3.16 25.64 10.33
CA SER A 123 2.75 25.92 11.72
C SER A 123 3.38 24.97 12.75
N ALA A 124 4.07 23.92 12.29
CA ALA A 124 4.77 22.98 13.13
C ALA A 124 6.18 23.48 13.49
N ASN A 125 6.78 22.87 14.51
CA ASN A 125 8.11 23.23 15.00
C ASN A 125 9.21 22.92 13.95
N ALA A 126 10.43 23.42 14.20
CA ALA A 126 11.57 23.31 13.27
C ALA A 126 11.99 21.87 12.90
N ASP A 127 11.51 20.85 13.60
CA ASP A 127 11.77 19.43 13.35
C ASP A 127 10.66 18.73 12.55
N ALA A 128 9.66 19.46 12.06
CA ALA A 128 8.53 18.88 11.35
C ALA A 128 8.92 18.31 9.98
N ARG A 129 8.38 17.13 9.68
CA ARG A 129 8.51 16.42 8.40
C ARG A 129 7.14 16.00 7.91
N VAL A 130 7.05 15.60 6.65
CA VAL A 130 5.81 15.11 6.04
C VAL A 130 5.95 13.64 5.66
N ARG A 131 4.84 12.90 5.70
CA ARG A 131 4.81 11.50 5.29
C ARG A 131 3.51 11.10 4.64
N VAL A 132 3.58 10.10 3.78
CA VAL A 132 2.42 9.33 3.31
C VAL A 132 2.47 7.98 4.02
N ARG A 133 1.39 7.64 4.72
CA ARG A 133 1.20 6.31 5.32
C ARG A 133 0.42 5.44 4.36
N VAL A 134 1.10 4.47 3.78
CA VAL A 134 0.54 3.43 2.92
C VAL A 134 0.11 2.24 3.78
N LYS A 135 -1.11 1.76 3.56
CA LYS A 135 -1.61 0.53 4.16
C LYS A 135 -1.00 -0.67 3.41
N MET A 136 -0.32 -1.55 4.14
CA MET A 136 0.25 -2.78 3.61
C MET A 136 -0.53 -3.99 4.12
N TRP A 137 -0.82 -4.92 3.24
CA TRP A 137 -1.28 -6.27 3.56
C TRP A 137 -0.09 -7.23 3.59
N ILE A 138 -0.07 -8.14 4.56
CA ILE A 138 0.88 -9.25 4.60
C ILE A 138 0.19 -10.54 5.03
N ALA A 139 0.47 -11.63 4.32
CA ALA A 139 0.00 -12.97 4.69
C ALA A 139 1.04 -14.05 4.39
N ALA A 140 1.07 -15.06 5.25
CA ALA A 140 1.88 -16.26 5.06
C ALA A 140 0.99 -17.45 4.70
N TRP A 141 1.33 -18.11 3.60
CA TRP A 141 0.55 -19.19 3.01
C TRP A 141 1.43 -20.44 2.89
N ARG A 142 1.03 -21.53 3.53
CA ARG A 142 1.75 -22.80 3.44
C ARG A 142 1.31 -23.54 2.19
N ALA A 143 2.27 -23.95 1.35
CA ALA A 143 2.02 -24.84 0.22
C ALA A 143 1.61 -26.23 0.74
N ASN A 144 0.46 -26.71 0.24
CA ASN A 144 -0.08 -28.02 0.59
C ASN A 144 0.65 -29.15 -0.15
#